data_AF-A0A2S2NPQ4-F1
#
_entry.id   AF-A0A2S2NPQ4-F1
#
_cell.length_a   1.000
_cell.length_b   1.000
_cell.length_c   1.000
_cell.angle_alpha   90.00
_cell.angle_beta   90.00
_cell.angle_gamma   90.00
#
_symmetry.space_group_name_H-M   'P 1'
#
loop_
_entity.id
_entity.type
_entity.pdbx_description
1 polymer ?
#
loop_
_entity_poly.entity_id
_entity_poly.type
_entity_poly.pdbx_seq_one_letter_code
_entity_poly.pdbx_strand_id
1 'polypeptide(L)'
;MLALGPKKDGSPNVKFFESPETLNMLEGVRTWLMKNHKKYLQADPPTNKTLAALVLQLIQFQEDNLGKNVSKPPLTRLPMRCFMDFKPGGALCHLLATVYKFKVEQGWRRFDFQVSKV
;
A
#
# COMPACT_ATOMS: atom_id res chain seq x y z
N MET A 1 9.49 21.09 13.82
CA MET A 1 8.43 20.38 13.07
C MET A 1 9.04 19.14 12.45
N LEU A 2 8.72 17.95 12.96
CA LEU A 2 9.15 16.69 12.35
C LEU A 2 8.44 16.60 10.99
N ALA A 3 9.20 16.68 9.90
CA ALA A 3 8.66 16.48 8.56
C ALA A 3 8.17 15.03 8.44
N LEU A 4 6.89 14.83 8.73
CA LEU A 4 6.16 13.60 8.44
C LEU A 4 6.04 13.54 6.91
N GLY A 5 7.05 12.99 6.26
CA GLY A 5 7.15 12.87 4.80
C GLY A 5 7.84 11.57 4.39
N PRO A 6 7.87 11.24 3.10
CA PRO A 6 8.52 10.03 2.63
C PRO A 6 10.01 10.06 2.99
N LYS A 7 10.57 8.95 3.47
CA LYS A 7 12.02 8.87 3.71
C LYS A 7 12.74 8.98 2.36
N LYS A 8 13.80 9.80 2.30
CA LYS A 8 14.63 9.98 1.08
C LYS A 8 15.22 8.66 0.54
N ASP A 9 15.30 7.65 1.40
CA ASP A 9 15.83 6.33 1.09
C ASP A 9 14.83 5.42 0.35
N GLY A 10 13.52 5.77 0.35
CA GLY A 10 12.46 4.92 -0.21
C GLY A 10 11.80 3.99 0.80
N SER A 11 12.37 3.88 2.00
CA SER A 11 11.86 3.04 3.09
C SER A 11 10.52 3.53 3.66
N PRO A 12 9.66 2.60 4.12
CA PRO A 12 8.35 2.94 4.66
C PRO A 12 8.48 3.87 5.87
N ASN A 13 7.71 4.97 5.85
CA ASN A 13 7.60 5.85 7.01
C ASN A 13 6.38 5.47 7.85
N VAL A 14 6.57 4.49 8.73
CA VAL A 14 5.53 3.97 9.63
C VAL A 14 4.82 5.09 10.39
N LYS A 15 5.58 6.02 10.98
CA LYS A 15 5.04 7.17 11.72
C LYS A 15 4.16 8.09 10.87
N PHE A 16 4.46 8.22 9.57
CA PHE A 16 3.64 9.01 8.65
C PHE A 16 2.32 8.29 8.34
N PHE A 17 2.36 7.00 8.00
CA PHE A 17 1.15 6.25 7.61
C PHE A 17 0.23 5.92 8.79
N GLU A 18 0.76 5.85 10.01
CA GLU A 18 -0.04 5.70 11.23
C GLU A 18 -0.53 7.03 11.82
N SER A 19 -0.09 8.17 11.27
CA SER A 19 -0.52 9.47 11.75
C SER A 19 -2.03 9.68 11.52
N PRO A 20 -2.74 10.36 12.45
CA PRO A 20 -4.16 10.67 12.29
C PRO A 20 -4.47 11.43 10.99
N GLU A 21 -3.55 12.30 10.56
CA GLU A 21 -3.66 13.08 9.33
C GLU A 21 -3.71 12.16 8.09
N THR A 22 -2.78 11.22 7.98
CA THR A 22 -2.76 10.26 6.86
C THR A 22 -3.94 9.30 6.92
N LEU A 23 -4.32 8.84 8.12
CA LEU A 23 -5.51 8.01 8.30
C LEU A 23 -6.79 8.73 7.84
N ASN A 24 -6.87 10.04 8.03
CA ASN A 24 -7.98 10.86 7.52
C ASN A 24 -7.94 10.98 5.99
N MET A 25 -6.75 11.16 5.39
CA MET A 25 -6.61 11.16 3.93
C MET A 25 -7.00 9.81 3.30
N LEU A 26 -6.78 8.71 4.01
CA LEU A 26 -7.16 7.36 3.57
C LEU A 26 -8.68 7.11 3.56
N GLU A 27 -9.50 7.91 4.25
CA GLU A 27 -10.96 7.78 4.17
C GLU A 27 -11.43 7.95 2.72
N GLY A 28 -10.92 8.96 2.00
CA GLY A 28 -11.30 9.20 0.60
C GLY A 28 -10.94 8.03 -0.32
N VAL A 29 -9.78 7.41 -0.07
CA VAL A 29 -9.32 6.21 -0.79
C VAL A 29 -10.22 5.02 -0.48
N ARG A 30 -10.55 4.80 0.80
CA ARG A 30 -11.44 3.74 1.26
C ARG A 30 -12.82 3.85 0.65
N THR A 31 -13.43 5.04 0.69
CA THR A 31 -14.75 5.28 0.10
C THR A 31 -14.73 5.02 -1.40
N TRP A 32 -13.68 5.47 -2.10
CA TRP A 32 -13.54 5.21 -3.54
C TRP A 32 -13.42 3.72 -3.85
N LEU A 33 -12.62 2.97 -3.08
CA LEU A 33 -12.48 1.51 -3.21
C LEU A 33 -13.82 0.80 -3.00
N MET A 34 -14.53 1.13 -1.93
CA MET A 34 -15.83 0.54 -1.60
C MET A 34 -16.90 0.86 -2.64
N LYS A 35 -16.81 2.01 -3.33
CA LYS A 35 -17.74 2.39 -4.41
C LYS A 35 -17.44 1.67 -5.72
N ASN A 36 -16.18 1.61 -6.14
CA ASN A 36 -15.79 1.14 -7.48
C ASN A 36 -15.39 -0.35 -7.54
N HIS A 37 -14.92 -0.91 -6.42
CA HIS A 37 -14.34 -2.25 -6.36
C HIS A 37 -14.98 -3.14 -5.29
N LYS A 38 -16.23 -2.83 -4.88
CA LYS A 38 -16.97 -3.52 -3.81
C LYS A 38 -16.89 -5.05 -3.87
N LYS A 39 -16.99 -5.63 -5.08
CA LYS A 39 -16.92 -7.09 -5.29
C LYS A 39 -15.66 -7.75 -4.74
N TYR A 40 -14.54 -7.03 -4.68
CA TYR A 40 -13.27 -7.56 -4.17
C TYR A 40 -13.06 -7.30 -2.67
N LEU A 41 -13.87 -6.41 -2.10
CA LEU A 41 -13.76 -5.91 -0.73
C LEU A 41 -14.86 -6.44 0.18
N GLN A 42 -15.91 -7.05 -0.39
CA GLN A 42 -17.09 -7.50 0.35
C GLN A 42 -16.79 -8.57 1.40
N ALA A 43 -15.84 -9.47 1.11
CA ALA A 43 -15.46 -10.54 2.03
C ALA A 43 -14.70 -10.02 3.27
N ASP A 44 -13.97 -8.91 3.13
CA ASP A 44 -13.16 -8.32 4.18
C ASP A 44 -13.05 -6.80 3.94
N PRO A 45 -14.04 -6.01 4.41
CA PRO A 45 -14.08 -4.58 4.13
C PRO A 45 -12.93 -3.87 4.85
N PRO A 46 -12.09 -3.10 4.14
CA PRO A 46 -10.94 -2.45 4.76
C PRO A 46 -11.36 -1.32 5.71
N THR A 47 -10.45 -1.01 6.63
CA THR A 47 -10.44 0.18 7.49
C THR A 47 -9.22 1.03 7.12
N ASN A 48 -9.17 2.31 7.49
CA ASN A 48 -7.99 3.13 7.17
C ASN A 48 -6.72 2.57 7.78
N LYS A 49 -6.83 1.98 8.98
CA LYS A 49 -5.69 1.33 9.65
C LYS A 49 -5.20 0.13 8.85
N THR A 50 -6.10 -0.72 8.35
CA THR A 50 -5.69 -1.88 7.54
C THR A 50 -5.18 -1.47 6.16
N LEU A 51 -5.71 -0.39 5.56
CA LEU A 51 -5.16 0.17 4.33
C LEU A 51 -3.76 0.77 4.55
N ALA A 52 -3.55 1.54 5.62
CA ALA A 52 -2.24 2.08 5.97
C ALA A 52 -1.22 0.96 6.18
N ALA A 53 -1.58 -0.08 6.92
CA ALA A 53 -0.75 -1.27 7.13
C ALA A 53 -0.42 -1.97 5.80
N LEU A 54 -1.41 -2.15 4.92
CA LEU A 54 -1.21 -2.76 3.60
C LEU A 54 -0.25 -1.93 2.74
N VAL A 55 -0.38 -0.60 2.73
CA VAL A 55 0.53 0.29 2.01
C VAL A 55 1.95 0.19 2.56
N LEU A 56 2.11 0.16 3.89
CA LEU A 56 3.42 -0.04 4.52
C LEU A 56 4.04 -1.37 4.13
N GLN A 57 3.26 -2.46 4.12
CA GLN A 57 3.72 -3.79 3.70
C GLN A 57 4.14 -3.80 2.23
N LEU A 58 3.40 -3.13 1.34
CA LEU A 58 3.74 -3.04 -0.08
C LEU A 58 5.03 -2.25 -0.32
N ILE A 59 5.22 -1.13 0.38
CA ILE A 59 6.46 -0.35 0.30
C ILE A 59 7.63 -1.19 0.85
N GLN A 60 7.46 -1.85 1.99
CA GLN A 60 8.48 -2.72 2.57
C GLN A 60 8.85 -3.88 1.63
N PHE A 61 7.85 -4.55 1.07
CA PHE A 61 8.05 -5.62 0.08
C PHE A 61 8.84 -5.14 -1.14
N GLN A 62 8.52 -3.93 -1.63
CA GLN A 62 9.29 -3.31 -2.72
C GLN A 62 10.75 -3.07 -2.32
N GLU A 63 11.03 -2.58 -1.11
CA GLU A 63 12.42 -2.38 -0.66
C GLU A 63 13.17 -3.70 -0.51
N ASP A 64 12.54 -4.73 0.06
CA ASP A 64 13.19 -6.02 0.33
C ASP A 64 13.45 -6.84 -0.95
N ASN A 65 12.62 -6.68 -1.98
CA ASN A 65 12.71 -7.48 -3.21
C ASN A 65 13.26 -6.70 -4.42
N LEU A 66 13.08 -5.38 -4.47
CA LEU A 66 13.46 -4.52 -5.60
C LEU A 66 14.41 -3.37 -5.19
N GLY A 67 14.79 -3.28 -3.92
CA GLY A 67 15.65 -2.22 -3.39
C GLY A 67 17.12 -2.38 -3.80
N LYS A 68 17.94 -1.42 -3.37
CA LYS A 68 19.37 -1.34 -3.78
C LYS A 68 20.23 -2.50 -3.26
N ASN A 69 19.71 -3.30 -2.33
CA ASN A 69 20.43 -4.39 -1.67
C ASN A 69 20.12 -5.78 -2.26
N VAL A 70 19.32 -5.88 -3.33
CA VAL A 70 18.99 -7.19 -3.93
C VAL A 70 19.96 -7.60 -5.03
N SER A 71 20.26 -8.90 -5.11
CA SER A 71 21.23 -9.47 -6.07
C SER A 71 20.73 -9.53 -7.52
N LYS A 72 19.43 -9.30 -7.78
CA LYS A 72 18.86 -9.30 -9.13
C LYS A 72 18.70 -7.87 -9.65
N PRO A 73 18.93 -7.61 -10.95
CA PRO A 73 18.86 -6.28 -11.54
C PRO A 73 17.51 -5.62 -11.21
N PRO A 74 17.48 -4.29 -10.92
CA PRO A 74 16.31 -3.64 -10.35
C PRO A 74 15.14 -3.72 -11.33
N LEU A 75 14.15 -4.54 -11.01
CA LEU A 75 12.82 -4.40 -11.62
C LEU A 75 12.29 -3.01 -11.25
N THR A 76 11.53 -2.41 -12.17
CA THR A 76 11.03 -1.04 -12.02
C THR A 76 10.28 -0.87 -10.70
N ARG A 77 10.87 -0.10 -9.76
CA ARG A 77 10.21 0.31 -8.52
C ARG A 77 9.09 1.30 -8.84
N LEU A 78 7.98 1.17 -8.13
CA LEU A 78 6.95 2.20 -8.14
C LEU A 78 7.47 3.45 -7.41
N PRO A 79 7.35 4.64 -8.02
CA PRO A 79 7.69 5.88 -7.34
C PRO A 79 6.88 6.04 -6.05
N MET A 80 7.51 6.52 -4.97
CA MET A 80 6.80 6.79 -3.71
C MET A 80 5.60 7.71 -3.88
N ARG A 81 5.62 8.60 -4.89
CA ARG A 81 4.48 9.47 -5.24
C ARG A 81 3.20 8.69 -5.51
N CYS A 82 3.27 7.47 -6.04
CA CYS A 82 2.10 6.62 -6.25
C CYS A 82 1.45 6.18 -4.93
N PHE A 83 2.24 5.92 -3.89
CA PHE A 83 1.75 5.54 -2.56
C PHE A 83 1.27 6.73 -1.73
N MET A 84 1.51 7.97 -2.20
CA MET A 84 1.15 9.20 -1.52
C MET A 84 0.05 9.99 -2.26
N ASP A 85 -0.49 9.43 -3.34
CA ASP A 85 -1.60 10.03 -4.08
C ASP A 85 -2.94 9.61 -3.48
N PHE A 86 -3.31 10.26 -2.37
CA PHE A 86 -4.56 10.01 -1.64
C PHE A 86 -5.80 10.60 -2.31
N LYS A 87 -5.68 11.16 -3.52
CA LYS A 87 -6.84 11.68 -4.24
C LYS A 87 -7.83 10.55 -4.55
N PRO A 88 -9.14 10.82 -4.53
CA PRO A 88 -10.13 9.85 -4.99
C PRO A 88 -9.84 9.47 -6.46
N GLY A 89 -9.63 8.18 -6.74
CA GLY A 89 -9.23 7.71 -8.07
C GLY A 89 -7.77 8.03 -8.43
N GLY A 90 -6.95 8.43 -7.47
CA GLY A 90 -5.51 8.61 -7.65
C GLY A 90 -4.76 7.28 -7.76
N ALA A 91 -3.43 7.37 -7.89
CA ALA A 91 -2.57 6.20 -8.06
C ALA A 91 -2.72 5.19 -6.91
N LEU A 92 -2.85 5.65 -5.66
CA LEU A 92 -3.01 4.77 -4.50
C LEU A 92 -4.34 3.98 -4.56
N CYS A 93 -5.40 4.61 -5.03
CA CYS A 93 -6.71 3.97 -5.21
C CYS A 93 -6.62 2.78 -6.18
N HIS A 94 -6.02 3.01 -7.35
CA HIS A 94 -5.86 1.99 -8.38
C HIS A 94 -4.87 0.89 -7.98
N LEU A 95 -3.81 1.25 -7.25
CA LEU A 95 -2.85 0.29 -6.70
C LEU A 95 -3.55 -0.67 -5.72
N LEU A 96 -4.25 -0.13 -4.72
CA LEU A 96 -4.99 -0.94 -3.76
C LEU A 96 -6.09 -1.77 -4.45
N ALA A 97 -6.82 -1.19 -5.41
CA ALA A 97 -7.82 -1.93 -6.18
C ALA A 97 -7.23 -3.15 -6.89
N THR A 98 -6.06 -2.98 -7.52
CA THR A 98 -5.32 -4.07 -8.18
C THR A 98 -4.90 -5.14 -7.17
N VAL A 99 -4.37 -4.72 -6.02
CA VAL A 99 -3.95 -5.63 -4.94
C VAL A 99 -5.12 -6.44 -4.39
N TYR A 100 -6.26 -5.82 -4.13
CA TYR A 100 -7.48 -6.51 -3.69
C TYR A 100 -8.06 -7.42 -4.76
N LYS A 101 -8.08 -6.99 -6.02
CA LYS A 101 -8.49 -7.83 -7.14
C LYS A 101 -7.61 -9.08 -7.21
N PHE A 102 -6.29 -8.91 -7.17
CA PHE A 102 -5.34 -10.00 -7.23
C PHE A 102 -5.51 -10.96 -6.04
N LYS A 103 -5.70 -10.46 -4.82
CA LYS A 103 -6.00 -11.28 -3.63
C LYS A 103 -7.18 -12.22 -3.88
N VAL A 104 -8.27 -11.70 -4.45
CA VAL A 104 -9.48 -12.48 -4.74
C VAL A 104 -9.25 -13.49 -5.86
N GLU A 105 -8.57 -13.07 -6.94
CA GLU A 105 -8.24 -13.96 -8.07
C GLU A 105 -7.32 -15.11 -7.65
N GLN A 106 -6.44 -14.89 -6.67
CA GLN A 106 -5.58 -15.93 -6.10
C GLN A 106 -6.23 -16.71 -4.95
N GLY A 107 -7.48 -16.41 -4.57
CA GLY A 107 -8.18 -17.06 -3.46
C GLY A 107 -7.53 -16.85 -2.09
N TRP A 108 -6.74 -15.78 -1.92
CA TRP A 108 -6.01 -15.52 -0.69
C TRP A 108 -6.93 -15.10 0.45
N ARG A 109 -6.80 -15.77 1.61
CA ARG A 109 -7.51 -15.37 2.83
C ARG A 109 -6.93 -14.09 3.43
N ARG A 110 -5.61 -13.94 3.39
CA ARG A 110 -4.85 -12.80 3.93
C ARG A 110 -3.77 -12.37 2.97
N PHE A 111 -3.36 -11.11 3.06
CA PHE A 111 -2.14 -10.66 2.43
C PHE A 111 -0.96 -11.20 3.20
N ASP A 112 -0.13 -12.02 2.56
CA ASP A 112 1.12 -12.51 3.14
C ASP A 112 2.28 -11.95 2.31
N PHE A 113 2.86 -10.86 2.82
CA PHE A 113 4.07 -10.24 2.25
C PHE A 113 5.32 -10.68 3.01
N GLN A 114 5.26 -11.76 3.81
CA GLN A 114 6.46 -12.30 4.43
C GLN A 114 7.33 -12.92 3.34
N VAL A 115 8.50 -12.34 3.11
CA VAL A 115 9.57 -13.03 2.41
C VAL A 115 9.94 -14.21 3.29
N SER A 116 9.59 -15.43 2.87
CA SER A 116 10.25 -16.62 3.40
C SER A 116 11.73 -16.41 3.15
N LYS A 117 12.50 -16.11 4.20
CA LYS A 117 13.96 -16.20 4.14
C LYS A 117 14.26 -17.69 3.89
N VAL A 118 14.44 -18.05 2.62
CA VAL A 118 15.18 -19.24 2.21
C VAL A 118 16.65 -18.86 2.21
#